data_AF-A0A353IPQ2-F1
#
_entry.id   AF-A0A353IPQ2-F1
#
_cell.length_a   1.000
_cell.length_b   1.000
_cell.length_c   1.000
_cell.angle_alpha   90.00
_cell.angle_beta   90.00
_cell.angle_gamma   90.00
#
_symmetry.space_group_name_H-M   'P 1'
#
loop_
_entity.id
_entity.type
_entity.pdbx_description
1 polymer ?
#
loop_
_entity_poly.entity_id
_entity_poly.type
_entity_poly.pdbx_seq_one_letter_code
_entity_poly.pdbx_strand_id
1 'polypeptide(L)'
;MARRVWAGFGVRLKGRGFLTRGDAETQKPSAEKGVMIGLRFPDQPHKPRVSQMSESAATPRANQLMQLFLLGAALLVVPIALNYGLVPSTTLPMFLTMPDLSTDQTHIYRGVMCLYLGVALFWVVAAFKPEWQRVAVITAIGFAWSIAAGRIISLIVDGWPSPLLLFYLGIEILAGLLGLAVLAAADRKLKQ
;
A
#
# COMPACT_ATOMS: atom_id res chain seq x y z
N MET A 1 -35.20 -21.80 -24.03
CA MET A 1 -34.06 -20.94 -24.41
C MET A 1 -33.64 -20.18 -23.17
N ALA A 2 -32.45 -20.24 -22.58
CA ALA A 2 -31.19 -20.87 -22.92
C ALA A 2 -30.55 -21.43 -21.63
N ARG A 3 -30.00 -22.63 -21.73
CA ARG A 3 -29.21 -23.33 -20.70
C ARG A 3 -27.73 -22.99 -20.89
N ARG A 4 -26.97 -23.04 -19.78
CA ARG A 4 -25.57 -23.49 -19.66
C ARG A 4 -24.49 -22.79 -20.51
N VAL A 5 -23.74 -21.90 -19.85
CA VAL A 5 -22.27 -21.70 -20.01
C VAL A 5 -21.87 -21.07 -18.65
N TRP A 6 -21.08 -21.65 -17.74
CA TRP A 6 -19.71 -22.12 -17.87
C TRP A 6 -19.36 -22.98 -16.63
N ALA A 7 -18.67 -24.08 -16.86
CA ALA A 7 -18.07 -24.94 -15.83
C ALA A 7 -16.57 -24.64 -15.75
N GLY A 8 -15.99 -24.74 -14.55
CA GLY A 8 -14.55 -25.00 -14.43
C GLY A 8 -13.81 -24.20 -13.35
N PHE A 9 -13.99 -24.56 -12.08
CA PHE A 9 -12.93 -24.39 -11.07
C PHE A 9 -12.91 -25.64 -10.18
N GLY A 10 -12.29 -26.70 -10.71
CA GLY A 10 -11.99 -27.92 -9.96
C GLY A 10 -10.67 -27.78 -9.23
N VAL A 11 -10.71 -27.51 -7.93
CA VAL A 11 -9.53 -27.60 -7.06
C VAL A 11 -9.35 -29.08 -6.68
N ARG A 12 -8.38 -29.73 -7.31
CA ARG A 12 -7.96 -31.11 -7.00
C ARG A 12 -7.01 -31.08 -5.80
N LEU A 13 -7.53 -31.37 -4.61
CA LEU A 13 -6.75 -31.59 -3.40
C LEU A 13 -6.02 -32.94 -3.51
N LYS A 14 -4.69 -32.89 -3.65
CA LYS A 14 -3.81 -34.05 -3.70
C LYS A 14 -3.58 -34.58 -2.28
N GLY A 15 -3.86 -35.86 -2.10
CA GLY A 15 -3.91 -36.56 -0.82
C GLY A 15 -2.61 -36.52 -0.01
N ARG A 16 -2.78 -36.49 1.31
CA ARG A 16 -1.71 -36.75 2.28
C ARG A 16 -2.00 -38.08 2.93
N GLY A 17 -1.08 -39.02 2.70
CA GLY A 17 -1.14 -40.39 3.15
C GLY A 17 -1.15 -40.51 4.66
N PHE A 18 -1.98 -41.46 5.09
CA PHE A 18 -2.12 -42.04 6.41
C PHE A 18 -0.81 -42.78 6.76
N LEU A 19 -0.17 -42.43 7.88
CA LEU A 19 0.85 -43.28 8.50
C LEU A 19 0.42 -43.54 9.95
N THR A 20 0.03 -44.79 10.17
CA THR A 20 -0.27 -45.42 11.45
C THR A 20 0.98 -45.43 12.33
N ARG A 21 0.86 -44.89 13.55
CA ARG A 21 1.85 -44.99 14.62
C ARG A 21 1.52 -46.24 15.43
N GLY A 22 2.18 -47.34 15.12
CA GLY A 22 2.24 -48.55 15.95
C GLY A 22 3.61 -48.65 16.60
N ASP A 23 3.60 -48.63 17.94
CA ASP A 23 4.34 -49.50 18.86
C ASP A 23 5.73 -50.02 18.46
N ALA A 24 6.74 -49.69 19.27
CA ALA A 24 7.67 -50.68 19.85
C ALA A 24 8.78 -50.00 20.68
N GLU A 25 8.69 -50.23 21.99
CA GLU A 25 9.75 -50.59 22.94
C GLU A 25 11.20 -50.12 22.78
N THR A 26 11.64 -49.40 23.83
CA THR A 26 12.68 -49.81 24.79
C THR A 26 13.68 -50.90 24.36
N GLN A 27 14.96 -50.52 24.16
CA GLN A 27 16.08 -51.30 24.69
C GLN A 27 17.40 -50.49 24.76
N LYS A 28 17.87 -50.28 25.98
CA LYS A 28 19.30 -50.22 26.34
C LYS A 28 19.57 -51.54 27.08
N PRO A 29 20.71 -52.22 26.90
CA PRO A 29 21.78 -51.99 27.88
C PRO A 29 23.22 -52.32 27.40
N SER A 30 24.14 -51.97 28.29
CA SER A 30 25.39 -52.67 28.62
C SER A 30 26.64 -52.56 27.74
N ALA A 31 27.51 -51.63 28.19
CA ALA A 31 28.93 -51.82 28.50
C ALA A 31 29.72 -52.90 27.74
N GLU A 32 30.67 -52.44 26.92
CA GLU A 32 31.91 -53.17 26.66
C GLU A 32 33.11 -52.24 26.90
N LYS A 33 34.06 -52.70 27.71
CA LYS A 33 35.30 -52.01 28.06
C LYS A 33 36.31 -52.22 26.93
N GLY A 34 36.75 -51.14 26.30
CA GLY A 34 37.87 -51.11 25.35
C GLY A 34 38.92 -50.11 25.79
N VAL A 35 40.16 -50.58 25.89
CA VAL A 35 41.35 -49.88 26.40
C VAL A 35 41.90 -48.85 25.39
N MET A 36 42.20 -47.66 25.92
CA MET A 36 43.15 -46.60 25.52
C MET A 36 43.84 -46.68 24.14
N ILE A 37 43.46 -45.79 23.21
CA ILE A 37 44.32 -45.31 22.10
C ILE A 37 44.05 -43.82 21.88
N GLY A 38 45.11 -43.01 21.89
CA GLY A 38 45.04 -41.55 21.79
C GLY A 38 44.25 -41.06 20.58
N LEU A 39 43.12 -40.40 20.85
CA LEU A 39 42.38 -39.62 19.87
C LEU A 39 42.67 -38.15 20.12
N ARG A 40 43.42 -37.57 19.18
CA ARG A 40 43.46 -36.13 18.95
C ARG A 40 42.01 -35.66 18.80
N PHE A 41 41.59 -34.65 19.55
CA PHE A 41 40.34 -33.94 19.29
C PHE A 41 40.61 -32.79 18.30
N PRO A 42 40.27 -32.92 17.01
CA PRO A 42 39.96 -31.76 16.19
C PRO A 42 38.47 -31.81 15.81
N ASP A 43 37.72 -30.91 16.43
CA ASP A 43 36.89 -29.90 15.78
C ASP A 43 35.78 -29.51 16.75
N GLN A 44 35.79 -28.22 17.09
CA GLN A 44 34.62 -27.56 17.67
C GLN A 44 33.41 -27.95 16.81
N PRO A 45 32.26 -28.32 17.39
CA PRO A 45 31.09 -28.67 16.60
C PRO A 45 30.82 -27.52 15.64
N HIS A 46 31.04 -27.76 14.35
CA HIS A 46 30.74 -26.81 13.30
C HIS A 46 29.28 -26.44 13.48
N LYS A 47 29.02 -25.21 13.94
CA LYS A 47 27.67 -24.69 14.14
C LYS A 47 26.93 -24.97 12.83
N PRO A 48 25.80 -25.71 12.85
CA PRO A 48 25.13 -26.07 11.61
C PRO A 48 24.82 -24.79 10.84
N ARG A 49 25.19 -24.76 9.55
CA ARG A 49 24.96 -23.64 8.61
C ARG A 49 23.48 -23.21 8.54
N VAL A 50 22.58 -23.99 9.15
CA VAL A 50 21.16 -23.70 9.32
C VAL A 50 20.93 -22.47 10.23
N SER A 51 21.79 -22.20 11.22
CA SER A 51 21.66 -21.01 12.10
C SER A 51 22.06 -19.70 11.43
N GLN A 52 22.64 -19.75 10.23
CA GLN A 52 23.01 -18.56 9.43
C GLN A 52 22.07 -18.35 8.23
N MET A 53 21.21 -19.34 7.92
CA MET A 53 20.17 -19.18 6.89
C MET A 53 18.90 -18.51 7.42
N SER A 54 18.69 -18.44 8.74
CA SER A 54 17.52 -17.77 9.32
C SER A 54 17.71 -16.26 9.55
N GLU A 55 18.93 -15.73 9.37
CA GLU A 55 19.27 -14.32 9.68
C GLU A 55 19.21 -13.40 8.44
N SER A 56 18.68 -13.90 7.33
CA SER A 56 18.43 -13.11 6.11
C SER A 56 16.98 -13.21 5.64
N ALA A 57 16.04 -13.24 6.58
CA ALA A 57 14.69 -12.76 6.30
C ALA A 57 14.75 -11.22 6.37
N ALA A 58 15.38 -10.59 5.38
CA ALA A 58 15.50 -9.15 5.30
C ALA A 58 14.08 -8.54 5.30
N THR A 59 13.74 -7.81 6.36
CA THR A 59 12.49 -7.05 6.39
C THR A 59 12.48 -6.08 5.22
N PRO A 60 11.38 -6.00 4.44
CA PRO A 60 11.27 -5.03 3.36
C PRO A 60 11.55 -3.63 3.93
N ARG A 61 12.53 -2.91 3.37
CA ARG A 61 12.79 -1.53 3.76
C ARG A 61 11.86 -0.60 2.99
N ALA A 62 11.39 0.44 3.66
CA ALA A 62 10.57 1.48 3.05
C ALA A 62 11.35 2.18 1.92
N ASN A 63 10.71 2.36 0.76
CA ASN A 63 11.26 3.16 -0.32
C ASN A 63 11.10 4.64 0.02
N GLN A 64 12.23 5.31 0.23
CA GLN A 64 12.27 6.72 0.63
C GLN A 64 11.61 7.65 -0.39
N LEU A 65 11.69 7.34 -1.68
CA LEU A 65 11.07 8.16 -2.73
C LEU A 65 9.54 8.07 -2.67
N MET A 66 9.01 6.86 -2.50
CA MET A 66 7.57 6.64 -2.34
C MET A 66 7.06 7.27 -1.05
N GLN A 67 7.82 7.12 0.05
CA GLN A 67 7.49 7.73 1.34
C GLN A 67 7.41 9.27 1.23
N LEU A 68 8.41 9.92 0.64
CA LEU A 68 8.44 11.37 0.48
C LEU A 68 7.29 11.85 -0.39
N PHE A 69 7.00 11.16 -1.50
CA PHE A 69 5.87 11.48 -2.37
C PHE A 69 4.54 11.38 -1.63
N LEU A 70 4.31 10.30 -0.87
CA LEU A 70 3.06 10.10 -0.12
C LEU A 70 2.85 11.14 0.97
N LEU A 71 3.90 11.49 1.71
CA LEU A 71 3.84 12.55 2.72
C LEU A 71 3.59 13.91 2.08
N GLY A 72 4.24 14.21 0.96
CA GLY A 72 3.99 15.43 0.18
C GLY A 72 2.56 15.50 -0.35
N ALA A 73 2.03 14.39 -0.88
CA ALA A 73 0.65 14.30 -1.34
C ALA A 73 -0.36 14.53 -0.20
N ALA A 74 -0.14 13.90 0.96
CA ALA A 74 -0.97 14.11 2.14
C ALA A 74 -0.92 15.56 2.62
N LEU A 75 0.28 16.16 2.67
CA LEU A 75 0.47 17.56 3.06
C LEU A 75 -0.25 18.53 2.11
N LEU A 76 -0.31 18.22 0.80
CA LEU A 76 -1.02 19.04 -0.18
C LEU A 76 -2.54 18.90 -0.02
N VAL A 77 -3.05 17.69 0.22
CA VAL A 77 -4.49 17.40 0.26
C VAL A 77 -5.14 17.87 1.57
N VAL A 78 -4.43 17.84 2.71
CA VAL A 78 -5.01 18.22 4.01
C VAL A 78 -5.51 19.68 4.04
N PRO A 79 -4.73 20.70 3.64
CA PRO A 79 -5.23 22.08 3.59
C PRO A 79 -6.42 22.25 2.65
N ILE A 80 -6.41 21.54 1.51
CA ILE A 80 -7.52 21.56 0.55
C ILE A 80 -8.79 20.98 1.19
N ALA A 81 -8.66 19.84 1.89
CA ALA A 81 -9.76 19.22 2.61
C ALA A 81 -10.33 20.15 3.69
N LEU A 82 -9.46 20.77 4.49
CA LEU A 82 -9.86 21.70 5.53
C LEU A 82 -10.58 22.94 4.98
N ASN A 83 -10.16 23.43 3.82
CA ASN A 83 -10.84 24.53 3.13
C ASN A 83 -12.28 24.18 2.75
N TYR A 84 -12.57 22.91 2.45
CA TYR A 84 -13.94 22.44 2.18
C TYR A 84 -14.81 22.33 3.44
N GLY A 85 -14.26 22.07 4.63
CA GLY A 85 -15.08 21.60 5.77
C GLY A 85 -15.05 22.37 7.09
N LEU A 86 -14.01 23.17 7.39
CA LEU A 86 -13.93 23.88 8.68
C LEU A 86 -15.05 24.92 8.84
N VAL A 87 -15.30 25.75 7.83
CA VAL A 87 -16.46 26.66 7.76
C VAL A 87 -16.88 26.87 6.30
N PRO A 88 -17.56 25.89 5.67
CA PRO A 88 -17.93 25.98 4.26
C PRO A 88 -18.81 27.19 3.94
N SER A 89 -19.59 27.69 4.91
CA SER A 89 -20.48 28.85 4.75
C SER A 89 -19.77 30.21 4.71
N THR A 90 -18.47 30.29 5.07
CA THR A 90 -17.72 31.56 5.00
C THR A 90 -16.55 31.48 4.03
N THR A 91 -15.89 30.32 3.91
CA THR A 91 -14.74 30.15 3.01
C THR A 91 -15.19 30.01 1.56
N LEU A 92 -16.16 29.13 1.25
CA LEU A 92 -16.57 28.86 -0.12
C LEU A 92 -17.27 30.06 -0.79
N PRO A 93 -18.19 30.82 -0.15
CA PRO A 93 -18.78 32.02 -0.76
C PRO A 93 -17.75 33.11 -1.09
N MET A 94 -16.71 33.25 -0.26
CA MET A 94 -15.62 34.21 -0.47
C MET A 94 -14.76 33.85 -1.69
N PHE A 95 -14.59 32.56 -1.99
CA PHE A 95 -13.81 32.09 -3.14
C PHE A 95 -14.62 31.79 -4.40
N LEU A 96 -15.92 31.50 -4.28
CA LEU A 96 -16.77 31.01 -5.38
C LEU A 96 -17.88 31.99 -5.79
N THR A 97 -18.01 33.16 -5.14
CA THR A 97 -19.06 34.16 -5.48
C THR A 97 -20.47 33.55 -5.46
N MET A 98 -20.71 32.59 -4.57
CA MET A 98 -22.00 31.91 -4.43
C MET A 98 -22.82 32.60 -3.33
N PRO A 99 -24.15 32.75 -3.50
CA PRO A 99 -25.03 33.05 -2.39
C PRO A 99 -24.94 31.92 -1.35
N ASP A 100 -25.20 32.29 -0.11
CA ASP A 100 -25.28 31.49 1.10
C ASP A 100 -25.51 29.98 0.86
N LEU A 101 -24.53 29.15 1.24
CA LEU A 101 -24.63 27.70 1.11
C LEU A 101 -25.82 27.18 1.92
N SER A 102 -26.66 26.37 1.28
CA SER A 102 -27.69 25.60 1.98
C SER A 102 -27.09 24.64 3.01
N THR A 103 -27.91 24.21 3.97
CA THR A 103 -27.53 23.18 4.96
C THR A 103 -27.08 21.90 4.26
N ASP A 104 -27.78 21.49 3.21
CA ASP A 104 -27.51 20.25 2.48
C ASP A 104 -26.15 20.30 1.78
N GLN A 105 -25.82 21.42 1.14
CA GLN A 105 -24.50 21.65 0.56
C GLN A 105 -23.40 21.61 1.62
N THR A 106 -23.63 22.22 2.78
CA THR A 106 -22.69 22.17 3.92
C THR A 106 -22.43 20.73 4.39
N HIS A 107 -23.47 19.89 4.47
CA HIS A 107 -23.33 18.47 4.81
C HIS A 107 -22.52 17.71 3.76
N ILE A 108 -22.75 17.98 2.46
CA ILE A 108 -21.98 17.37 1.36
C ILE A 108 -20.50 17.75 1.45
N TYR A 109 -20.16 19.04 1.61
CA TYR A 109 -18.77 19.49 1.70
C TYR A 109 -18.03 18.94 2.92
N ARG A 110 -18.71 18.79 4.07
CA ARG A 110 -18.14 18.11 5.24
C ARG A 110 -17.86 16.63 4.95
N GLY A 111 -18.75 15.96 4.20
CA GLY A 111 -18.51 14.60 3.72
C GLY A 111 -17.26 14.50 2.82
N VAL A 112 -17.12 15.43 1.87
CA VAL A 112 -15.95 15.51 0.97
C VAL A 112 -14.67 15.80 1.75
N MET A 113 -14.69 16.70 2.73
CA MET A 113 -13.55 16.93 3.64
C MET A 113 -13.11 15.61 4.30
N CYS A 114 -14.04 14.89 4.93
CA CYS A 114 -13.73 13.64 5.63
C CYS A 114 -13.20 12.57 4.67
N LEU A 115 -13.71 12.50 3.43
CA LEU A 115 -13.18 11.62 2.39
C LEU A 115 -11.72 11.94 2.09
N TYR A 116 -11.37 13.22 1.89
CA TYR A 116 -10.01 13.64 1.57
C TYR A 116 -9.06 13.41 2.75
N LEU A 117 -9.50 13.71 3.98
CA LEU A 117 -8.72 13.43 5.19
C LEU A 117 -8.51 11.94 5.42
N GLY A 118 -9.52 11.10 5.15
CA GLY A 118 -9.40 9.65 5.24
C GLY A 118 -8.37 9.08 4.26
N VAL A 119 -8.37 9.57 3.03
CA VAL A 119 -7.38 9.20 2.01
C VAL A 119 -5.98 9.70 2.39
N ALA A 120 -5.85 10.95 2.86
CA ALA A 120 -4.58 11.49 3.32
C ALA A 120 -4.02 10.69 4.52
N LEU A 121 -4.86 10.31 5.47
CA LEU A 121 -4.48 9.44 6.59
C LEU A 121 -3.99 8.08 6.10
N PHE A 122 -4.68 7.48 5.12
CA PHE A 122 -4.24 6.23 4.50
C PHE A 122 -2.84 6.38 3.89
N TRP A 123 -2.56 7.45 3.16
CA TRP A 123 -1.23 7.70 2.59
C TRP A 123 -0.15 7.89 3.66
N VAL A 124 -0.44 8.63 4.73
CA VAL A 124 0.50 8.81 5.85
C VAL A 124 0.82 7.47 6.49
N VAL A 125 -0.18 6.64 6.79
CA VAL A 125 0.03 5.30 7.38
C VAL A 125 0.81 4.40 6.42
N ALA A 126 0.44 4.38 5.14
CA ALA A 126 1.10 3.57 4.13
C ALA A 126 2.53 4.03 3.83
N ALA A 127 2.85 5.31 4.03
CA ALA A 127 4.19 5.86 3.84
C ALA A 127 5.24 5.16 4.73
N PHE A 128 4.85 4.69 5.92
CA PHE A 128 5.72 3.99 6.85
C PHE A 128 5.65 2.46 6.76
N LYS A 129 4.75 1.91 5.92
CA LYS A 129 4.57 0.47 5.72
C LYS A 129 5.05 0.08 4.31
N PRO A 130 6.26 -0.52 4.17
CA PRO A 130 6.86 -0.86 2.88
C PRO A 130 5.93 -1.67 1.95
N GLU A 131 5.16 -2.59 2.53
CA GLU A 131 4.19 -3.43 1.83
C GLU A 131 3.03 -2.63 1.20
N TRP A 132 2.70 -1.48 1.78
CA TRP A 132 1.55 -0.66 1.39
C TRP A 132 1.95 0.52 0.51
N GLN A 133 3.22 0.92 0.50
CA GLN A 133 3.71 2.08 -0.25
C GLN A 133 3.35 2.03 -1.73
N ARG A 134 3.56 0.88 -2.38
CA ARG A 134 3.25 0.75 -3.82
C ARG A 134 1.77 0.96 -4.10
N VAL A 135 0.90 0.34 -3.29
CA VAL A 135 -0.55 0.50 -3.42
C VAL A 135 -0.96 1.94 -3.15
N ALA A 136 -0.39 2.58 -2.12
CA ALA A 136 -0.70 3.97 -1.79
C ALA A 136 -0.26 4.97 -2.87
N VAL A 137 0.88 4.74 -3.53
CA VAL A 137 1.29 5.57 -4.67
C VAL A 137 0.30 5.42 -5.82
N ILE A 138 -0.17 4.20 -6.10
CA ILE A 138 -1.20 3.95 -7.12
C ILE A 138 -2.51 4.66 -6.78
N THR A 139 -2.95 4.61 -5.52
CA THR A 139 -4.17 5.34 -5.12
C THR A 139 -3.98 6.86 -5.20
N ALA A 140 -2.80 7.39 -4.88
CA ALA A 140 -2.50 8.80 -5.05
C ALA A 140 -2.53 9.25 -6.52
N ILE A 141 -2.00 8.44 -7.43
CA ILE A 141 -2.11 8.70 -8.89
C ILE A 141 -3.58 8.70 -9.31
N GLY A 142 -4.33 7.66 -8.92
CA GLY A 142 -5.76 7.55 -9.25
C GLY A 142 -6.59 8.70 -8.70
N PHE A 143 -6.27 9.18 -7.49
CA PHE A 143 -6.90 10.35 -6.88
C PHE A 143 -6.61 11.64 -7.64
N ALA A 144 -5.34 11.89 -8.01
CA ALA A 144 -4.99 13.09 -8.77
C ALA A 144 -5.64 13.10 -10.17
N TRP A 145 -5.63 11.95 -10.85
CA TRP A 145 -6.21 11.82 -12.19
C TRP A 145 -7.74 11.88 -12.16
N SER A 146 -8.41 11.38 -11.12
CA SER A 146 -9.86 11.47 -11.01
C SER A 146 -10.33 12.91 -10.84
N ILE A 147 -9.63 13.73 -10.06
CA ILE A 147 -9.93 15.15 -9.93
C ILE A 147 -9.66 15.88 -11.25
N ALA A 148 -8.50 15.64 -11.88
CA ALA A 148 -8.19 16.23 -13.18
C ALA A 148 -9.24 15.88 -14.24
N ALA A 149 -9.68 14.62 -14.29
CA ALA A 149 -10.75 14.19 -15.19
C ALA A 149 -12.08 14.90 -14.88
N GLY A 150 -12.48 14.99 -13.61
CA GLY A 150 -13.67 15.74 -13.20
C GLY A 150 -13.62 17.21 -13.61
N ARG A 151 -12.46 17.86 -13.47
CA ARG A 151 -12.25 19.23 -13.94
C ARG A 151 -12.30 19.35 -15.45
N ILE A 152 -11.68 18.43 -16.21
CA ILE A 152 -11.74 18.44 -17.67
C ILE A 152 -13.19 18.28 -18.14
N ILE A 153 -13.97 17.41 -17.50
CA ILE A 153 -15.41 17.29 -17.79
C ILE A 153 -16.11 18.62 -17.52
N SER A 154 -15.86 19.26 -16.38
CA SER A 154 -16.44 20.57 -16.06
C SER A 154 -15.99 21.67 -17.03
N LEU A 155 -14.75 21.68 -17.50
CA LEU A 155 -14.27 22.59 -18.55
C LEU A 155 -15.09 22.47 -19.83
N ILE A 156 -15.42 21.23 -20.21
CA ILE A 156 -16.13 20.92 -21.44
C ILE A 156 -17.64 21.23 -21.31
N VAL A 157 -18.23 20.92 -20.16
CA VAL A 157 -19.68 21.03 -19.92
C VAL A 157 -20.10 22.42 -19.45
N ASP A 158 -19.36 22.99 -18.49
CA ASP A 158 -19.72 24.24 -17.80
C ASP A 158 -18.92 25.46 -18.33
N GLY A 159 -17.89 25.23 -19.13
CA GLY A 159 -17.08 26.27 -19.77
C GLY A 159 -15.84 26.68 -18.96
N TRP A 160 -15.37 27.91 -19.17
CA TRP A 160 -14.09 28.37 -18.62
C TRP A 160 -14.18 28.69 -17.12
N PRO A 161 -13.41 27.99 -16.26
CA PRO A 161 -13.40 28.21 -14.84
C PRO A 161 -12.42 29.32 -14.49
N SER A 162 -12.40 29.71 -13.21
CA SER A 162 -11.44 30.70 -12.73
C SER A 162 -9.98 30.26 -12.98
N PRO A 163 -9.04 31.20 -13.20
CA PRO A 163 -7.63 30.89 -13.42
C PRO A 163 -7.00 30.02 -12.31
N LEU A 164 -7.50 30.15 -11.08
CA LEU A 164 -7.08 29.35 -9.94
C LEU A 164 -7.40 27.85 -10.14
N LEU A 165 -8.57 27.52 -10.71
CA LEU A 165 -8.96 26.13 -10.97
C LEU A 165 -8.13 25.52 -12.11
N LEU A 166 -7.72 26.32 -13.10
CA LEU A 166 -6.78 25.90 -14.14
C LEU A 166 -5.39 25.61 -13.56
N PHE A 167 -4.94 26.43 -12.61
CA PHE A 167 -3.68 26.19 -11.90
C PHE A 167 -3.73 24.87 -11.09
N TYR A 168 -4.83 24.61 -10.37
CA TYR A 168 -5.02 23.34 -9.67
C TYR A 168 -5.07 22.13 -10.62
N LEU A 169 -5.72 22.26 -11.78
CA LEU A 169 -5.71 21.22 -12.81
C LEU A 169 -4.27 20.88 -13.26
N GLY A 170 -3.43 21.90 -13.45
CA GLY A 170 -2.01 21.71 -13.75
C GLY A 170 -1.29 20.93 -12.65
N ILE A 171 -1.50 21.28 -11.38
CA ILE A 171 -0.93 20.57 -10.23
C ILE A 171 -1.40 19.11 -10.20
N GLU A 172 -2.68 18.84 -10.45
CA GLU A 172 -3.25 17.49 -10.42
C GLU A 172 -2.63 16.59 -11.50
N ILE A 173 -2.49 17.09 -12.72
CA ILE A 173 -1.82 16.38 -13.82
C ILE A 173 -0.35 16.11 -13.46
N LEU A 174 0.37 17.14 -12.97
CA LEU A 174 1.77 17.00 -12.57
C LEU A 174 1.95 15.99 -11.43
N ALA A 175 1.11 16.05 -10.39
CA ALA A 175 1.15 15.12 -9.27
C ALA A 175 0.93 13.67 -9.72
N GLY A 176 -0.02 13.46 -10.64
CA GLY A 176 -0.24 12.16 -11.26
C GLY A 176 0.96 11.64 -12.06
N LEU A 177 1.59 12.50 -12.87
CA LEU A 177 2.79 12.16 -13.62
C LEU A 177 3.99 11.87 -12.70
N LEU A 178 4.16 12.67 -11.64
CA LEU A 178 5.19 12.43 -10.62
C LEU A 178 4.98 11.09 -9.92
N GLY A 179 3.73 10.74 -9.56
CA GLY A 179 3.43 9.44 -8.99
C GLY A 179 3.81 8.27 -9.93
N LEU A 180 3.50 8.40 -11.22
CA LEU A 180 3.92 7.41 -12.23
C LEU A 180 5.44 7.32 -12.34
N ALA A 181 6.15 8.46 -12.32
CA ALA A 181 7.61 8.50 -12.36
C ALA A 181 8.24 7.85 -11.12
N VAL A 182 7.68 8.09 -9.92
CA VAL A 182 8.10 7.47 -8.67
C VAL A 182 7.91 5.95 -8.72
N LEU A 183 6.77 5.49 -9.24
CA LEU A 183 6.49 4.07 -9.39
C LEU A 183 7.46 3.41 -10.38
N ALA A 184 7.70 4.04 -11.54
CA ALA A 184 8.66 3.55 -12.53
C ALA A 184 10.10 3.52 -12.01
N ALA A 185 10.51 4.52 -11.23
CA ALA A 185 11.84 4.56 -10.60
C ALA A 185 12.02 3.44 -9.57
N ALA A 186 10.97 3.11 -8.81
CA ALA A 186 11.00 2.01 -7.86
C ALA A 186 11.09 0.65 -8.56
N ASP A 187 10.34 0.44 -9.65
CA ASP A 187 10.37 -0.82 -10.39
C ASP A 187 11.73 -1.06 -11.09
N ARG A 188 12.47 -0.01 -11.46
CA ARG A 188 13.85 -0.13 -11.98
C ARG A 188 14.82 -0.67 -10.92
N LYS A 189 14.67 -0.25 -9.65
CA LYS A 189 15.52 -0.73 -8.55
C LYS A 189 15.30 -2.20 -8.20
N LEU A 190 14.14 -2.77 -8.54
CA LEU A 190 13.87 -4.20 -8.34
C LEU A 190 14.51 -5.10 -9.39
N LYS A 191 14.90 -4.55 -10.54
CA LYS A 191 15.51 -5.30 -11.66
C LYS A 191 17.04 -5.28 -11.64
N GLN A 192 17.64 -4.44 -10.81
CA GLN A 192 19.08 -4.31 -10.61
C GLN A 192 19.52 -5.21 -9.45
#